data_AF-A0A8T2W9Q9-F1
#
_entry.id   AF-A0A8T2W9Q9-F1
#
_cell.length_a   1.000
_cell.length_b   1.000
_cell.length_c   1.000
_cell.angle_alpha   90.00
_cell.angle_beta   90.00
_cell.angle_gamma   90.00
#
_symmetry.space_group_name_H-M   'P 1'
#
loop_
_entity.id
_entity.type
_entity.pdbx_description
1 polymer ?
#
loop_
_entity_poly.entity_id
_entity_poly.type
_entity_poly.pdbx_seq_one_letter_code
_entity_poly.pdbx_strand_id
1 'polypeptide(L)'
;MEDAATRRARLKAIKAAAEARMEGSEEPAAEVEAVATASKSVDVEPTLKFRNYAPRDEKIAHEKVEAAKAPEFEEITVDLDAVIGHSAEEVIVNVAPKKANWDLRRDIAPKLAKLERRTQRAMIELMKQEEQHRQATAEAGA
;
A
#
# COMPACT_ATOMS: atom_id res chain seq x y z
N MET A 1 6.59 8.90 -9.72
CA MET A 1 7.30 9.58 -8.63
C MET A 1 7.21 11.06 -8.91
N GLU A 2 6.66 11.86 -7.99
CA GLU A 2 6.60 13.32 -8.19
C GLU A 2 8.02 13.91 -8.14
N ASP A 3 8.38 14.74 -9.12
CA ASP A 3 9.69 15.40 -9.18
C ASP A 3 9.88 16.38 -8.01
N ALA A 4 11.12 16.56 -7.54
CA ALA A 4 11.40 17.42 -6.39
C ALA A 4 10.91 18.87 -6.55
N ALA A 5 10.80 19.36 -7.79
CA ALA A 5 10.28 20.69 -8.10
C ALA A 5 8.77 20.82 -7.86
N THR A 6 7.97 19.80 -8.20
CA THR A 6 6.52 19.83 -8.04
C THR A 6 6.13 19.78 -6.56
N ARG A 7 6.82 18.97 -5.76
CA ARG A 7 6.66 18.92 -4.30
C ARG A 7 6.97 20.26 -3.64
N ARG A 8 8.05 20.92 -4.06
CA ARG A 8 8.45 22.24 -3.52
C ARG A 8 7.41 23.32 -3.83
N ALA A 9 6.87 23.35 -5.05
CA ALA A 9 5.81 24.27 -5.42
C ALA A 9 4.54 24.06 -4.58
N ARG A 10 4.13 22.80 -4.40
CA ARG A 10 2.97 22.44 -3.57
C ARG A 10 3.13 22.85 -2.11
N LEU A 11 4.29 22.57 -1.51
CA LEU A 11 4.57 22.95 -0.11
C LEU A 11 4.57 24.48 0.07
N LYS A 12 5.08 25.24 -0.92
CA LYS A 12 5.07 26.70 -0.89
C LYS A 12 3.64 27.26 -0.94
N ALA A 13 2.75 26.68 -1.75
CA ALA A 13 1.35 27.08 -1.81
C ALA A 13 0.60 26.82 -0.49
N ILE A 14 0.84 25.66 0.14
CA ILE A 14 0.24 25.32 1.45
C ILE A 14 0.71 26.32 2.53
N LYS A 15 2.00 26.66 2.53
CA LYS A 15 2.56 27.61 3.50
C LYS A 15 1.98 29.01 3.32
N ALA A 16 1.85 29.50 2.08
CA ALA A 16 1.26 30.80 1.78
C ALA A 16 -0.23 30.87 2.20
N ALA A 17 -0.99 29.79 2.01
CA ALA A 17 -2.39 29.73 2.45
C ALA A 17 -2.52 29.73 3.99
N ALA A 18 -1.58 29.09 4.70
CA ALA A 18 -1.55 29.11 6.15
C ALA A 18 -1.16 30.49 6.70
N GLU A 19 -0.20 31.17 6.06
CA GLU A 19 0.21 32.54 6.41
C GLU A 19 -0.92 33.54 6.17
N ALA A 20 -1.64 33.46 5.04
CA ALA A 20 -2.80 34.31 4.77
C ALA A 20 -3.96 34.08 5.77
N ARG A 21 -4.07 32.86 6.34
CA ARG A 21 -5.04 32.55 7.41
C ARG A 21 -4.58 33.08 8.77
N MET A 22 -3.28 33.20 9.00
CA MET A 22 -2.67 33.76 10.21
C MET A 22 -2.67 35.29 10.21
N GLU A 23 -2.43 35.91 9.05
CA GLU A 23 -2.35 37.38 8.88
C GLU A 23 -3.74 38.06 8.90
N GLY A 24 -4.82 37.26 9.01
CA GLY A 24 -6.20 37.71 9.18
C GLY A 24 -6.71 37.77 10.63
N SER A 25 -5.85 37.66 11.64
CA SER A 25 -6.28 37.74 13.04
C SER A 25 -5.18 38.28 13.98
N GLU A 26 -5.26 39.57 14.31
CA GLU A 26 -4.73 40.11 15.57
C GLU A 26 -5.86 40.13 16.62
N GLU A 27 -5.62 39.50 17.77
CA GLU A 27 -6.54 39.23 18.90
C GLU A 27 -6.74 40.47 19.84
N PRO A 28 -7.58 40.43 20.90
CA PRO A 28 -7.23 39.71 22.13
C PRO A 28 -8.36 38.96 22.84
N ALA A 29 -7.93 38.04 23.70
CA ALA A 29 -8.71 37.30 24.67
C ALA A 29 -9.60 38.18 25.57
N ALA A 30 -10.89 37.83 25.66
CA ALA A 30 -11.76 38.12 26.80
C ALA A 30 -12.87 37.05 26.88
N GLU A 31 -12.81 36.28 27.96
CA GLU A 31 -13.92 35.72 28.76
C GLU A 31 -15.06 34.93 28.07
N VAL A 32 -15.05 33.64 28.39
CA VAL A 32 -16.17 32.68 28.47
C VAL A 32 -17.53 33.32 28.72
N GLU A 33 -18.47 33.19 27.77
CA GLU A 33 -19.91 33.08 28.04
C GLU A 33 -20.65 32.60 26.76
N ALA A 34 -21.57 31.66 26.97
CA ALA A 34 -22.66 31.26 26.07
C ALA A 34 -22.34 30.79 24.63
N VAL A 35 -22.01 29.51 24.48
CA VAL A 35 -22.34 28.75 23.26
C VAL A 35 -23.85 28.61 23.17
N ALA A 36 -24.48 29.57 22.50
CA ALA A 36 -25.82 29.41 21.93
C ALA A 36 -25.71 29.68 20.43
N THR A 37 -25.11 28.71 19.71
CA THR A 37 -25.23 28.66 18.26
C THR A 37 -26.71 28.54 17.94
N ALA A 38 -27.26 29.62 17.41
CA ALA A 38 -28.60 29.73 16.89
C ALA A 38 -28.86 28.66 15.82
N SER A 39 -29.37 27.50 16.25
CA SER A 39 -30.09 26.58 15.38
C SER A 39 -31.49 27.13 15.20
N LYS A 40 -31.71 27.72 14.02
CA LYS A 40 -33.00 28.06 13.41
C LYS A 40 -34.12 27.11 13.89
N SER A 41 -34.86 27.52 14.92
CA SER A 41 -36.02 26.79 15.44
C SER A 41 -37.16 27.01 14.47
N VAL A 42 -37.35 26.07 13.54
CA VAL A 42 -38.67 25.84 12.97
C VAL A 42 -39.48 25.24 14.11
N ASP A 43 -40.60 25.87 14.48
CA ASP A 43 -41.57 25.32 15.44
C ASP A 43 -42.07 23.97 14.91
N VAL A 44 -41.36 22.90 15.27
CA VAL A 44 -41.76 21.52 15.01
C VAL A 44 -41.96 20.89 16.38
N GLU A 45 -43.22 20.60 16.71
CA GLU A 45 -43.55 19.80 17.88
C GLU A 45 -42.72 18.49 17.84
N PRO A 46 -42.13 18.06 18.98
CA PRO A 46 -41.27 16.88 18.99
C PRO A 46 -42.08 15.63 18.65
N THR A 47 -41.71 14.96 17.55
CA THR A 47 -42.31 13.69 17.07
C THR A 47 -41.54 12.48 17.62
N LEU A 48 -42.27 11.48 18.13
CA LEU A 48 -41.76 10.30 18.85
C LEU A 48 -41.38 9.14 17.90
N LYS A 49 -40.11 9.04 17.54
CA LYS A 49 -39.64 7.98 16.61
C LYS A 49 -39.22 6.69 17.31
N PHE A 50 -39.75 5.54 16.88
CA PHE A 50 -39.42 4.24 17.47
C PHE A 50 -38.36 3.48 16.66
N ARG A 51 -37.22 3.16 17.28
CA ARG A 51 -36.13 2.36 16.68
C ARG A 51 -36.15 0.89 17.13
N ASN A 52 -36.30 0.62 18.44
CA ASN A 52 -36.25 -0.71 19.05
C ASN A 52 -37.57 -1.09 19.77
N TYR A 53 -38.69 -0.48 19.39
CA TYR A 53 -39.99 -0.78 19.98
C TYR A 53 -41.05 -0.92 18.88
N ALA A 54 -41.97 -1.86 19.06
CA ALA A 54 -43.10 -2.08 18.17
C ALA A 54 -44.39 -1.62 18.88
N PRO A 55 -44.93 -0.42 18.55
CA PRO A 55 -46.18 0.07 19.11
C PRO A 55 -47.33 -0.90 18.77
N ARG A 56 -48.20 -1.16 19.76
CA ARG A 56 -49.41 -1.99 19.55
C ARG A 56 -50.56 -1.24 18.88
N ASP A 57 -50.55 0.09 18.97
CA ASP A 57 -51.59 0.95 18.40
C ASP A 57 -51.24 1.40 16.96
N GLU A 58 -52.18 1.19 16.03
CA GLU A 58 -52.02 1.51 14.60
C GLU A 58 -51.79 3.00 14.33
N LYS A 59 -52.32 3.87 15.20
CA LYS A 59 -52.14 5.33 15.13
C LYS A 59 -50.71 5.79 15.38
N ILE A 60 -49.84 4.96 15.94
CA ILE A 60 -48.46 5.31 16.30
C ILE A 60 -47.45 4.43 15.52
N ALA A 61 -47.93 3.33 14.93
CA ALA A 61 -47.14 2.41 14.13
C ALA A 61 -46.44 3.07 12.91
N HIS A 62 -46.97 4.19 12.40
CA HIS A 62 -46.38 4.93 11.28
C HIS A 62 -45.12 5.74 11.65
N GLU A 63 -44.79 5.85 12.94
CA GLU A 63 -43.63 6.59 13.44
C GLU A 63 -42.39 5.70 13.66
N LYS A 64 -42.45 4.47 13.13
CA LYS A 64 -41.33 3.53 13.14
C LYS A 64 -40.23 3.97 12.19
N VAL A 65 -39.00 4.01 12.69
CA VAL A 65 -37.83 4.34 11.87
C VAL A 65 -37.46 3.13 11.02
N GLU A 66 -37.36 3.34 9.70
CA GLU A 66 -36.87 2.32 8.78
C GLU A 66 -35.44 1.91 9.13
N ALA A 67 -35.16 0.60 9.10
CA ALA A 67 -33.82 0.10 9.35
C ALA A 67 -32.87 0.58 8.26
N ALA A 68 -31.68 1.01 8.65
CA ALA A 68 -30.65 1.42 7.69
C ALA A 68 -30.29 0.24 6.79
N LYS A 69 -30.63 0.32 5.50
CA LYS A 69 -30.19 -0.64 4.49
C LYS A 69 -28.68 -0.45 4.32
N ALA A 70 -27.90 -1.51 4.56
CA ALA A 70 -26.48 -1.49 4.30
C ALA A 70 -26.25 -1.19 2.79
N PRO A 71 -25.23 -0.40 2.44
CA PRO A 71 -24.87 -0.21 1.03
C PRO A 71 -24.61 -1.58 0.41
N GLU A 72 -25.13 -1.78 -0.81
CA GLU A 72 -24.88 -2.99 -1.56
C GLU A 72 -23.38 -3.07 -1.85
N PHE A 73 -22.75 -4.16 -1.42
CA PHE A 73 -21.33 -4.40 -1.61
C PHE A 73 -21.07 -4.60 -3.09
N GLU A 74 -20.37 -3.66 -3.72
CA GLU A 74 -19.82 -3.86 -5.04
C GLU A 74 -18.67 -4.87 -4.91
N GLU A 75 -18.90 -6.08 -5.40
CA GLU A 75 -17.88 -7.12 -5.49
C GLU A 75 -16.79 -6.62 -6.44
N ILE A 76 -15.63 -6.24 -5.88
CA ILE A 76 -14.46 -5.89 -6.68
C ILE A 76 -14.05 -7.17 -7.40
N THR A 77 -14.43 -7.31 -8.67
CA THR A 77 -13.98 -8.37 -9.55
C THR A 77 -12.52 -8.12 -9.85
N VAL A 78 -11.64 -8.61 -8.98
CA VAL A 78 -10.23 -8.78 -9.31
C VAL A 78 -10.18 -9.91 -10.32
N ASP A 79 -9.61 -9.67 -11.50
CA ASP A 79 -9.36 -10.73 -12.48
C ASP A 79 -8.34 -11.71 -11.90
N LEU A 80 -8.84 -12.78 -11.26
CA LEU A 80 -8.00 -13.82 -10.67
C LEU A 80 -7.05 -14.41 -11.74
N ASP A 81 -7.50 -14.51 -12.99
CA ASP A 81 -6.71 -15.05 -14.10
C ASP A 81 -5.47 -14.20 -14.45
N ALA A 82 -5.54 -12.88 -14.23
CA ALA A 82 -4.42 -11.98 -14.44
C ALA A 82 -3.38 -12.08 -13.32
N VAL A 83 -3.80 -12.46 -12.11
CA VAL A 83 -2.93 -12.57 -10.92
C VAL A 83 -2.34 -13.97 -10.78
N ILE A 84 -3.09 -15.00 -11.14
CA ILE A 84 -2.79 -16.39 -10.85
C ILE A 84 -1.97 -17.07 -11.97
N GLY A 85 -1.93 -16.49 -13.16
CA GLY A 85 -1.21 -17.05 -14.31
C GLY A 85 -1.98 -18.20 -14.95
N HIS A 86 -1.90 -18.30 -16.28
CA HIS A 86 -2.77 -19.17 -17.08
C HIS A 86 -2.35 -20.64 -17.11
N SER A 87 -1.26 -21.02 -16.42
CA SER A 87 -0.76 -22.38 -16.38
C SER A 87 -1.10 -23.04 -15.05
N ALA A 88 -1.83 -24.15 -15.10
CA ALA A 88 -2.21 -24.94 -13.91
C ALA A 88 -0.99 -25.36 -13.05
N GLU A 89 0.18 -25.50 -13.66
CA GLU A 89 1.44 -25.81 -12.97
C GLU A 89 1.95 -24.62 -12.15
N GLU A 90 1.79 -23.39 -12.65
CA GLU A 90 2.17 -22.16 -11.95
C GLU A 90 1.23 -21.84 -10.79
N VAL A 91 -0.06 -22.16 -10.96
CA VAL A 91 -1.07 -22.03 -9.90
C VAL A 91 -0.75 -22.95 -8.72
N ILE A 92 -0.41 -24.22 -8.98
CA ILE A 92 -0.08 -25.19 -7.92
C ILE A 92 1.19 -24.76 -7.17
N VAL A 93 2.19 -24.22 -7.87
CA VAL A 93 3.44 -23.73 -7.27
C VAL A 93 3.23 -22.47 -6.41
N ASN A 94 2.26 -21.63 -6.76
CA ASN A 94 1.94 -20.41 -6.01
C ASN A 94 0.95 -20.64 -4.85
N VAL A 95 0.05 -21.62 -4.98
CA VAL A 95 -0.97 -21.96 -3.96
C VAL A 95 -0.42 -22.91 -2.89
N ALA A 96 0.59 -23.72 -3.22
CA ALA A 96 1.22 -24.59 -2.25
C ALA A 96 2.07 -23.82 -1.22
N PRO A 97 2.06 -24.21 0.07
CA PRO A 97 2.98 -23.65 1.05
C PRO A 97 4.43 -23.92 0.62
N LYS A 98 5.17 -22.85 0.36
CA LYS A 98 6.58 -22.92 -0.06
C LYS A 98 7.42 -23.61 1.01
N LYS A 99 8.52 -24.23 0.60
CA LYS A 99 9.49 -24.84 1.53
C LYS A 99 10.00 -23.78 2.52
N ALA A 100 10.19 -24.13 3.79
CA ALA A 100 10.66 -23.20 4.83
C ALA A 100 11.95 -22.43 4.44
N ASN A 101 12.83 -23.05 3.65
CA ASN A 101 14.10 -22.45 3.20
C ASN A 101 14.02 -21.80 1.79
N TRP A 102 12.82 -21.62 1.23
CA TRP A 102 12.63 -21.02 -0.10
C TRP A 102 13.29 -19.64 -0.21
N ASP A 103 13.08 -18.81 0.80
CA ASP A 103 13.60 -17.46 0.87
C ASP A 103 15.13 -17.46 0.93
N LEU A 104 15.69 -18.33 1.76
CA LEU A 104 17.12 -18.53 1.88
C LEU A 104 17.76 -18.94 0.54
N ARG A 105 17.12 -19.86 -0.21
CA ARG A 105 17.62 -20.28 -1.52
C ARG A 105 17.56 -19.14 -2.54
N ARG A 106 16.46 -18.38 -2.54
CA ARG A 106 16.28 -17.22 -3.43
C ARG A 106 17.34 -16.16 -3.18
N ASP A 107 17.60 -15.83 -1.91
CA ASP A 107 18.51 -14.76 -1.54
C ASP A 107 20.00 -15.16 -1.69
N ILE A 108 20.32 -16.46 -1.57
CA ILE A 108 21.67 -17.00 -1.77
C ILE A 108 21.99 -17.22 -3.27
N ALA A 109 20.99 -17.57 -4.09
CA ALA A 109 21.17 -17.84 -5.52
C ALA A 109 22.02 -16.79 -6.28
N PRO A 110 21.78 -15.47 -6.17
CA PRO A 110 22.59 -14.48 -6.89
C PRO A 110 24.04 -14.40 -6.38
N LYS A 111 24.30 -14.74 -5.11
CA LYS A 111 25.66 -14.78 -4.54
C LYS A 111 26.42 -15.99 -5.07
N LEU A 112 25.79 -17.15 -5.12
CA LEU A 112 26.36 -18.36 -5.70
C LEU A 112 26.63 -18.18 -7.20
N ALA A 113 25.70 -17.61 -7.96
CA ALA A 113 25.90 -17.35 -9.39
C ALA A 113 27.10 -16.42 -9.65
N LYS A 114 27.30 -15.39 -8.82
CA LYS A 114 28.48 -14.51 -8.91
C LYS A 114 29.78 -15.26 -8.59
N LEU A 115 29.75 -16.11 -7.56
CA LEU A 115 30.90 -16.90 -7.16
C LEU A 115 31.27 -17.91 -8.25
N GLU A 116 30.28 -18.66 -8.75
CA GLU A 116 30.45 -19.65 -9.82
C GLU A 116 31.06 -19.03 -11.08
N ARG A 117 30.57 -17.87 -11.53
CA ARG A 117 31.16 -17.14 -12.67
C ARG A 117 32.64 -16.79 -12.45
N ARG A 118 33.01 -16.40 -11.23
CA ARG A 118 34.40 -16.08 -10.88
C ARG A 118 35.26 -17.35 -10.83
N THR A 119 34.73 -18.43 -10.28
CA THR A 119 35.42 -19.72 -10.20
C THR A 119 35.67 -20.30 -11.59
N GLN A 120 34.67 -20.28 -12.48
CA GLN A 120 34.81 -20.71 -13.87
C GLN A 120 35.86 -19.87 -14.59
N ARG A 121 35.85 -18.55 -14.41
CA ARG A 121 36.87 -17.66 -14.99
C ARG A 121 38.27 -17.99 -14.47
N ALA A 122 38.44 -18.14 -13.16
CA ALA A 122 39.72 -18.47 -12.56
C ALA A 122 40.24 -19.83 -13.04
N MET A 123 39.35 -20.83 -13.19
CA MET A 123 39.69 -22.14 -13.73
C MET A 123 40.21 -22.03 -15.16
N ILE A 124 39.54 -21.26 -16.02
CA ILE A 124 39.98 -21.02 -17.40
C ILE A 124 41.34 -20.29 -17.44
N GLU A 125 41.55 -19.30 -16.56
CA GLU A 125 42.82 -18.57 -16.45
C GLU A 125 43.97 -19.49 -16.03
N LEU A 126 43.75 -20.37 -15.06
CA LEU A 126 44.74 -21.37 -14.63
C LEU A 126 45.08 -22.36 -15.75
N MET A 127 44.07 -22.90 -16.45
CA MET A 127 44.30 -23.79 -17.58
C MET A 127 45.16 -23.13 -18.68
N LYS A 128 44.90 -21.87 -18.99
CA LYS A 128 45.71 -21.11 -19.97
C LYS A 128 47.16 -20.93 -19.51
N GLN A 129 47.37 -20.65 -18.23
CA GLN A 129 48.73 -20.51 -17.67
C GLN A 129 49.50 -21.83 -17.70
N GLU A 130 48.84 -22.95 -17.36
CA GLU A 130 49.44 -24.28 -17.43
C GLU A 130 49.80 -24.67 -18.87
N GLU A 131 48.94 -24.38 -19.84
CA GLU A 131 49.22 -24.61 -21.26
C GLU A 131 50.41 -23.77 -21.75
N GLN A 132 50.47 -22.48 -21.41
CA GLN A 132 51.59 -21.60 -21.75
C GLN A 132 52.90 -22.06 -21.11
N HIS A 133 52.86 -22.45 -19.83
CA HIS A 133 54.02 -22.98 -19.14
C HIS A 133 54.51 -24.27 -19.81
N ARG A 134 53.60 -25.19 -20.15
CA ARG A 134 53.94 -26.42 -20.87
C ARG A 134 54.58 -26.11 -22.23
N GLN A 135 54.04 -25.17 -22.99
CA GLN A 135 54.61 -24.74 -24.28
C GLN A 135 56.02 -24.15 -24.10
N ALA A 136 56.21 -23.23 -23.15
CA ALA A 136 57.51 -22.64 -22.86
C ALA A 136 58.56 -23.68 -22.43
N THR A 137 58.18 -24.65 -21.59
CA THR A 137 59.09 -25.75 -21.22
C THR A 137 59.43 -26.69 -22.38
N ALA A 138 58.51 -26.87 -23.33
CA ALA A 138 58.77 -27.65 -24.53
C ALA A 138 59.70 -26.92 -25.51
N GLU A 139 59.55 -25.60 -25.66
CA GLU A 139 60.42 -24.76 -26.49
C GLU A 139 61.83 -24.61 -25.89
N ALA A 140 61.96 -24.53 -24.56
CA ALA A 140 63.26 -24.43 -23.90
C ALA A 140 64.03 -25.78 -23.83
N GLY A 141 63.34 -26.90 -24.03
CA GLY A 141 63.92 -28.25 -24.04
C GLY A 141 64.24 -28.80 -25.43
N ALA A 142 63.89 -28.08 -26.49
CA ALA A 142 64.21 -28.39 -27.89
C ALA A 142 65.41 -27.58 -28.38
#